data_AF-A0ABD1V3R7-F1
#
_entry.id   AF-A0ABD1V3R7-F1
#
_cell.length_a   1.000
_cell.length_b   1.000
_cell.length_c   1.000
_cell.angle_alpha   90.00
_cell.angle_beta   90.00
_cell.angle_gamma   90.00
#
_symmetry.space_group_name_H-M   'P 1'
#
loop_
_entity.id
_entity.type
_entity.pdbx_description
1 polymer ?
#
loop_
_entity_poly.entity_id
_entity_poly.type
_entity_poly.pdbx_seq_one_letter_code
_entity_poly.pdbx_strand_id
1 'polypeptide(L)'
;MNVIRAKSIEKGWDLKLGELARIWKGGCIIRAIFLDRIKKAYDRNPDLANLLVDPEFAKEIIDRQSAWRQVVCLAINSGISTPGTRPLVEFIIDRFKLTGLY
;
A
#
# COMPACT_ATOMS: atom_id res chain seq x y z
N MET A 1 -1.13 5.99 2.95
CA MET A 1 -1.07 7.36 2.39
C MET A 1 -2.45 8.00 2.20
N ASN A 2 -3.48 7.25 1.77
CA ASN A 2 -4.81 7.80 1.47
C ASN A 2 -5.45 8.61 2.61
N VAL A 3 -5.34 8.15 3.86
CA VAL A 3 -5.88 8.87 5.04
C VAL A 3 -5.22 10.25 5.21
N ILE A 4 -3.89 10.32 5.03
CA ILE A 4 -3.14 11.57 5.14
C ILE A 4 -3.53 12.52 4.01
N ARG A 5 -3.66 12.00 2.78
CA ARG A 5 -4.13 12.79 1.62
C ARG A 5 -5.52 13.37 1.86
N ALA A 6 -6.47 12.54 2.30
CA ALA A 6 -7.84 12.98 2.56
C ALA A 6 -7.87 14.13 3.58
N LYS A 7 -7.09 14.02 4.67
CA LYS A 7 -6.98 15.10 5.66
C LYS A 7 -6.26 16.33 5.15
N SER A 8 -5.22 16.18 4.32
CA SER A 8 -4.56 17.31 3.67
C SER A 8 -5.52 18.13 2.82
N ILE A 9 -6.42 17.46 2.07
CA ILE A 9 -7.43 18.11 1.24
C ILE A 9 -8.48 18.79 2.13
N GLU A 10 -9.03 18.07 3.12
CA GLU A 10 -10.03 18.61 4.05
C GLU A 10 -9.55 19.86 4.78
N LYS A 11 -8.25 19.93 5.09
CA LYS A 11 -7.65 21.02 5.87
C LYS A 11 -6.88 22.04 5.03
N GLY A 12 -6.74 21.83 3.72
CA GLY A 12 -5.99 22.72 2.83
C GLY A 12 -4.48 22.81 3.17
N TRP A 13 -3.88 21.72 3.68
CA TRP A 13 -2.48 21.73 4.15
C TRP A 13 -1.42 21.58 3.04
N ASP A 14 -1.83 21.29 1.81
CA ASP A 14 -0.93 21.07 0.67
C ASP A 14 0.25 20.11 0.98
N LEU A 15 -0.04 19.00 1.67
CA LEU A 15 0.99 18.04 2.09
C LEU A 15 1.61 17.31 0.90
N LYS A 16 2.93 17.42 0.78
CA LYS A 16 3.73 16.68 -0.20
C LYS A 16 4.05 15.27 0.30
N LEU A 17 3.28 14.28 -0.15
CA LEU A 17 3.38 12.88 0.31
C LEU A 17 4.76 12.24 0.06
N GLY A 18 5.44 12.61 -1.03
CA GLY A 18 6.82 12.17 -1.31
C GLY A 18 7.82 12.67 -0.27
N GLU A 19 7.69 13.92 0.17
CA GLU A 19 8.55 14.50 1.22
C GLU A 19 8.28 13.89 2.59
N LEU A 20 7.03 13.56 2.92
CA LEU A 20 6.71 12.82 4.13
C LEU A 20 7.40 11.44 4.14
N ALA A 21 7.37 10.71 3.02
CA ALA A 21 8.06 9.42 2.90
C ALA A 21 9.59 9.56 3.08
N ARG A 22 10.19 10.66 2.59
CA ARG A 22 11.61 10.97 2.79
C ARG A 22 11.93 11.19 4.27
N ILE A 23 11.13 11.98 4.99
CA ILE A 23 11.34 12.28 6.41
C ILE A 23 11.28 11.00 7.25
N TRP A 24 10.35 10.10 6.97
CA TRP A 24 10.26 8.81 7.67
C TRP A 24 11.45 7.86 7.41
N LYS A 25 12.34 8.18 6.47
CA LYS A 25 13.58 7.40 6.32
C LYS A 25 14.60 7.73 7.41
N GLY A 26 14.61 8.96 7.90
CA GLY A 26 15.69 9.55 8.69
C GLY A 26 15.60 9.35 10.21
N GLY A 27 15.18 8.17 10.70
CA GLY A 27 15.30 7.82 12.13
C GLY A 27 14.03 7.37 12.85
N CYS A 28 12.86 7.34 12.20
CA CYS A 28 11.66 6.80 12.82
C CYS A 28 11.66 5.25 12.89
N ILE A 29 10.76 4.67 13.69
CA ILE A 29 10.65 3.22 13.92
C ILE A 29 10.31 2.46 12.63
N ILE A 30 9.53 3.06 11.73
CA ILE A 30 9.10 2.44 10.46
C ILE A 30 10.12 2.57 9.32
N ARG A 31 11.36 3.00 9.60
CA ARG A 31 12.40 3.21 8.58
C ARG A 31 12.66 1.91 7.80
N ALA A 32 12.64 2.00 6.48
CA ALA A 32 12.95 0.88 5.61
C ALA A 32 13.37 1.38 4.22
N ILE A 33 14.15 0.58 3.48
CA ILE A 33 14.46 0.81 2.06
C ILE A 33 13.16 0.95 1.24
N PHE A 34 12.08 0.31 1.69
CA PHE A 34 10.74 0.43 1.14
C PHE A 34 10.24 1.89 1.02
N LEU A 35 10.62 2.78 1.94
CA LEU A 35 10.19 4.19 1.91
C LEU A 35 10.79 4.96 0.72
N ASP A 36 11.97 4.57 0.23
CA ASP A 36 12.54 5.16 -0.99
C ASP A 36 11.69 4.84 -2.23
N ARG A 37 11.05 3.67 -2.24
CA ARG A 37 10.14 3.27 -3.33
C ARG A 37 8.84 4.09 -3.30
N ILE A 38 8.29 4.32 -2.10
CA ILE A 38 7.14 5.20 -1.92
C ILE A 38 7.45 6.62 -2.37
N LYS A 39 8.62 7.16 -1.98
CA LYS A 39 9.06 8.48 -2.45
C LYS A 39 9.13 8.53 -3.97
N LYS A 40 9.79 7.55 -4.62
CA LYS A 40 9.89 7.47 -6.08
C LYS A 40 8.52 7.42 -6.77
N ALA A 41 7.55 6.70 -6.21
CA ALA A 41 6.19 6.68 -6.77
C ALA A 41 5.53 8.06 -6.77
N TYR A 42 5.68 8.83 -5.67
CA TYR A 42 5.16 10.20 -5.59
C TYR A 42 6.01 11.23 -6.35
N ASP A 43 7.31 10.99 -6.55
CA ASP A 43 8.16 11.80 -7.44
C ASP A 43 7.71 11.63 -8.91
N ARG A 44 7.33 10.41 -9.31
CA ARG A 44 6.78 10.12 -10.64
C ARG A 44 5.38 10.72 -10.84
N ASN A 45 4.52 10.60 -9.84
CA ASN A 45 3.16 11.13 -9.87
C ASN A 45 2.77 11.73 -8.50
N PRO A 46 2.88 13.05 -8.32
CA PRO A 46 2.47 13.71 -7.08
C PRO A 46 0.98 13.52 -6.76
N ASP A 47 0.15 13.45 -7.80
CA ASP A 47 -1.31 13.33 -7.71
C ASP A 47 -1.80 11.87 -7.60
N LEU A 48 -0.89 10.91 -7.41
CA LEU A 48 -1.20 9.48 -7.30
C LEU A 48 -2.28 9.18 -6.24
N ALA A 49 -3.48 8.79 -6.66
CA ALA A 49 -4.62 8.59 -5.75
C ALA A 49 -4.37 7.52 -4.68
N ASN A 50 -3.62 6.46 -5.03
CA ASN A 50 -3.27 5.35 -4.15
C ASN A 50 -1.94 4.72 -4.61
N LEU A 51 -1.12 4.23 -3.67
CA LEU A 51 0.08 3.46 -4.01
C LEU A 51 -0.22 2.18 -4.82
N LEU A 52 -1.40 1.58 -4.64
CA LEU A 52 -1.79 0.38 -5.40
C LEU A 52 -1.98 0.63 -6.91
N VAL A 53 -2.12 1.89 -7.34
CA VAL A 53 -2.23 2.23 -8.78
C VAL A 53 -0.91 2.70 -9.39
N ASP A 54 0.18 2.77 -8.60
CA ASP A 54 1.51 2.94 -9.18
C ASP A 54 1.91 1.65 -9.91
N PRO A 55 2.43 1.72 -11.15
CA PRO A 55 2.72 0.51 -11.96
C PRO A 55 3.69 -0.48 -11.31
N GLU A 56 4.68 0.01 -10.56
CA GLU A 56 5.69 -0.84 -9.91
C GLU A 56 5.07 -1.64 -8.76
N PHE A 57 4.30 -0.95 -7.91
CA PHE A 57 3.57 -1.56 -6.81
C PHE A 57 2.44 -2.47 -7.29
N ALA A 58 1.66 -2.04 -8.28
CA ALA A 58 0.56 -2.82 -8.84
C ALA A 58 1.06 -4.16 -9.37
N LYS A 59 2.14 -4.15 -10.16
CA LYS A 59 2.78 -5.37 -10.67
C LYS A 59 3.21 -6.31 -9.54
N GLU A 60 3.92 -5.80 -8.54
CA GLU A 60 4.38 -6.65 -7.44
C GLU A 60 3.26 -7.30 -6.65
N ILE A 61 2.14 -6.57 -6.46
CA ILE A 61 0.96 -7.11 -5.79
C ILE A 61 0.29 -8.18 -6.64
N ILE A 62 0.13 -7.97 -7.95
CA ILE A 62 -0.40 -9.00 -8.87
C ILE A 62 0.45 -10.27 -8.79
N ASP A 63 1.77 -10.12 -8.82
CA ASP A 63 2.72 -11.24 -8.78
C ASP A 63 2.68 -12.02 -7.46
N ARG A 64 2.31 -11.38 -6.34
CA ARG A 64 2.39 -11.96 -4.98
C ARG A 64 1.05 -12.35 -4.36
N GLN A 65 -0.06 -11.76 -4.81
CA GLN A 65 -1.36 -11.95 -4.18
C GLN A 65 -1.84 -13.41 -4.18
N SER A 66 -1.44 -14.21 -5.17
CA SER A 66 -1.73 -15.65 -5.22
C SER A 66 -1.06 -16.40 -4.06
N ALA A 67 0.24 -16.17 -3.83
CA ALA A 67 0.99 -16.76 -2.72
C ALA A 67 0.45 -16.31 -1.35
N TRP A 68 0.09 -15.03 -1.20
CA TRP A 68 -0.54 -14.55 0.04
C TRP A 68 -1.86 -15.24 0.35
N ARG A 69 -2.71 -15.45 -0.67
CA ARG A 69 -3.96 -16.21 -0.47
C ARG A 69 -3.69 -17.64 0.00
N GLN A 70 -2.71 -18.32 -0.58
CA GLN A 70 -2.34 -19.68 -0.17
C GLN A 70 -1.92 -19.73 1.30
N VAL A 71 -1.07 -18.80 1.74
CA VAL A 71 -0.64 -18.71 3.15
C VAL A 71 -1.82 -18.44 4.08
N VAL A 72 -2.73 -17.53 3.72
CA VAL A 72 -3.93 -17.23 4.52
C VAL A 72 -4.86 -18.45 4.59
N CYS A 73 -5.10 -19.14 3.47
CA CYS A 73 -5.91 -20.36 3.45
C CYS A 73 -5.29 -21.46 4.32
N LEU A 74 -3.98 -21.66 4.26
CA LEU A 74 -3.28 -22.62 5.10
C LEU A 74 -3.43 -22.28 6.59
N ALA A 75 -3.26 -21.02 6.96
CA ALA A 75 -3.42 -20.57 8.34
C ALA A 75 -4.84 -20.82 8.85
N ILE A 76 -5.87 -20.47 8.05
CA ILE A 76 -7.28 -20.70 8.38
C ILE A 76 -7.56 -22.20 8.57
N ASN A 77 -7.10 -23.05 7.64
CA ASN A 77 -7.29 -24.50 7.73
C ASN A 77 -6.56 -25.12 8.92
N SER A 78 -5.50 -24.47 9.40
CA SER A 78 -4.73 -24.90 10.57
C SER A 78 -5.25 -24.30 11.89
N GLY A 79 -6.36 -23.54 11.88
CA GLY A 79 -6.89 -22.88 13.07
C GLY A 79 -6.04 -21.71 13.58
N ILE A 80 -5.14 -21.17 12.76
CA ILE A 80 -4.25 -20.06 13.11
C ILE A 80 -4.89 -18.73 12.72
N SER A 81 -5.02 -17.84 13.71
CA SER A 81 -5.57 -16.49 13.50
C SER A 81 -4.63 -15.60 12.70
N THR A 82 -5.15 -14.90 11.69
CA THR A 82 -4.40 -13.99 10.79
C THR A 82 -5.03 -12.59 10.73
N PRO A 83 -5.13 -11.86 11.86
CA PRO A 83 -5.91 -10.63 11.95
C PRO A 83 -5.36 -9.48 11.09
N GLY A 84 -4.05 -9.48 10.77
CA GLY A 84 -3.46 -8.49 9.86
C GLY A 84 -3.55 -8.92 8.39
N THR A 85 -3.15 -10.15 8.08
CA THR A 85 -3.00 -10.61 6.69
C THR A 85 -4.34 -10.86 6.01
N ARG A 86 -5.33 -11.42 6.71
CA ARG A 86 -6.66 -11.70 6.13
C ARG A 86 -7.35 -10.44 5.58
N PRO A 87 -7.55 -9.36 6.35
CA PRO A 87 -8.20 -8.15 5.83
C PRO A 87 -7.35 -7.43 4.78
N LEU A 88 -6.01 -7.52 4.85
CA LEU A 88 -5.13 -6.99 3.80
C LEU A 88 -5.39 -7.68 2.45
N VAL A 89 -5.43 -9.01 2.44
CA VAL A 89 -5.71 -9.78 1.22
C VAL A 89 -7.11 -9.46 0.71
N GLU A 90 -8.11 -9.40 1.59
CA GLU A 90 -9.48 -9.02 1.24
C GLU A 90 -9.55 -7.63 0.56
N PHE A 91 -8.92 -6.62 1.16
CA PHE A 91 -8.85 -5.26 0.63
C PHE A 91 -8.20 -5.20 -0.75
N ILE A 92 -7.08 -5.91 -0.94
CA ILE A 92 -6.38 -5.97 -2.23
C ILE A 92 -7.30 -6.57 -3.29
N ILE A 93 -7.95 -7.70 -3.00
CA ILE A 93 -8.83 -8.38 -3.97
C ILE A 93 -9.98 -7.48 -4.41
N ASP A 94 -10.63 -6.82 -3.46
CA ASP A 94 -11.72 -5.88 -3.75
C ASP A 94 -11.25 -4.75 -4.67
N ARG A 95 -10.07 -4.18 -4.40
CA ARG A 95 -9.54 -3.07 -5.20
C ARG A 95 -9.08 -3.47 -6.59
N PHE A 96 -8.47 -4.64 -6.76
CA PHE A 96 -8.11 -5.11 -8.10
C PHE A 96 -9.33 -5.45 -8.97
N LYS A 97 -10.43 -5.96 -8.37
CA LYS A 97 -11.70 -6.17 -9.08
C LYS A 97 -12.31 -4.84 -9.55
N LEU A 98 -12.29 -3.81 -8.72
CA LEU A 98 -12.88 -2.51 -9.03
C LEU A 98 -12.08 -1.70 -10.06
N THR A 99 -10.77 -1.96 -10.19
CA THR A 99 -9.91 -1.30 -11.18
C THR A 99 -9.81 -2.05 -12.51
N GLY A 100 -10.54 -3.15 -12.71
CA GLY A 100 -10.54 -3.91 -13.98
C GLY A 100 -9.19 -4.57 -14.30
N LEU A 101 -8.36 -4.87 -13.29
CA LEU A 101 -7.08 -5.56 -13.45
C LEU A 101 -7.24 -7.09 -13.37
N TYR A 102 -8.43 -7.58 -13.72
CA TYR A 102 -8.84 -8.98 -13.88
C TYR A 102 -9.81 -9.09 -15.06
#